data_AF-L8IUI9-F1
#
_entry.id   AF-L8IUI9-F1
#
_cell.length_a   1.000
_cell.length_b   1.000
_cell.length_c   1.000
_cell.angle_alpha   90.00
_cell.angle_beta   90.00
_cell.angle_gamma   90.00
#
_symmetry.space_group_name_H-M   'P 1'
#
loop_
_entity.id
_entity.type
_entity.pdbx_description
1 polymer ?
#
loop_
_entity_poly.entity_id
_entity_poly.type
_entity_poly.pdbx_seq_one_letter_code
_entity_poly.pdbx_strand_id
1 'polypeptide(L)'
;KEFQIMIVKMIQNLEIKMETQINSLETRIEKMRERFNKDLEEIKKSQYIMNNAMNEIKNTLEATNSRITEAEDRISELEDRMVEINESKRKKEKRIKRNEDNLRDLQDNVKPSNIRIIGVPEEEDKNEDHEKILEEIIIENFPKTGKEIATQVQETQRVPNRINPRHILIKLTKIKHKEQIVKAAREKQQITHKGMPIRITVDLSIETLQARGNGRTY
;
A
#
# COMPACT_ATOMS: atom_id res chain seq x y z
N LYS A 1 -99.75 -36.59 -65.96
CA LYS A 1 -99.29 -35.20 -66.24
C LYS A 1 -98.96 -34.44 -64.94
N GLU A 2 -99.84 -34.43 -63.94
CA GLU A 2 -99.61 -33.71 -62.67
C GLU A 2 -98.47 -34.27 -61.81
N PHE A 3 -98.35 -35.60 -61.69
CA PHE A 3 -97.27 -36.25 -60.93
C PHE A 3 -95.86 -35.94 -61.48
N GLN A 4 -95.71 -35.90 -62.81
CA GLN A 4 -94.44 -35.52 -63.45
C GLN A 4 -94.06 -34.06 -63.17
N ILE A 5 -95.04 -33.15 -63.17
CA ILE A 5 -94.82 -31.74 -62.81
C ILE A 5 -94.38 -31.60 -61.36
N MET A 6 -94.93 -32.40 -60.45
CA MET A 6 -94.54 -32.40 -59.04
C MET A 6 -93.08 -32.84 -58.85
N ILE A 7 -92.65 -33.92 -59.51
CA ILE A 7 -91.26 -34.40 -59.45
C ILE A 7 -90.27 -33.36 -59.98
N VAL A 8 -90.58 -32.74 -61.12
CA VAL A 8 -89.71 -31.70 -61.70
C VAL A 8 -89.56 -30.52 -60.74
N LYS A 9 -90.64 -30.08 -60.09
CA LYS A 9 -90.58 -29.01 -59.07
C LYS A 9 -89.74 -29.41 -57.85
N MET A 10 -89.82 -30.66 -57.40
CA MET A 10 -89.00 -31.16 -56.29
C MET A 10 -87.51 -31.18 -56.64
N ILE A 11 -87.16 -31.61 -57.85
CA ILE A 11 -85.77 -31.62 -58.34
C ILE A 11 -85.23 -30.19 -58.44
N GLN A 12 -85.97 -29.27 -59.05
CA GLN A 12 -85.57 -27.86 -59.14
C GLN A 12 -85.35 -27.22 -57.77
N ASN A 13 -86.22 -27.54 -56.79
CA ASN A 13 -86.05 -27.03 -55.42
C ASN A 13 -84.79 -27.61 -54.74
N LEU A 14 -84.46 -28.88 -54.99
CA LEU A 14 -83.23 -29.49 -54.51
C LEU A 14 -82.00 -28.86 -55.16
N GLU A 15 -82.02 -28.62 -56.47
CA GLU A 15 -80.94 -27.94 -57.19
C GLU A 15 -80.68 -26.55 -56.63
N ILE A 16 -81.72 -25.73 -56.45
CA ILE A 16 -81.60 -24.39 -55.84
C ILE A 16 -81.04 -24.47 -54.42
N LYS A 17 -81.48 -25.45 -53.62
CA LYS A 17 -80.97 -25.65 -52.26
C LYS A 17 -79.49 -26.08 -52.26
N MET A 18 -79.07 -26.91 -53.21
CA MET A 18 -77.67 -27.31 -53.37
C MET A 18 -76.81 -26.13 -53.82
N GLU A 19 -77.27 -25.35 -54.80
CA GLU A 19 -76.55 -24.18 -55.32
C GLU A 19 -76.36 -23.11 -54.23
N THR A 20 -77.39 -22.84 -53.43
CA THR A 20 -77.29 -21.91 -52.29
C THR A 20 -76.31 -22.39 -51.21
N GLN A 21 -76.25 -23.71 -50.94
CA GLN A 21 -75.27 -24.28 -50.01
C GLN A 21 -73.84 -24.20 -50.55
N ILE A 22 -73.64 -24.50 -51.84
CA ILE A 22 -72.33 -24.39 -52.50
C ILE A 22 -71.83 -22.95 -52.43
N ASN A 23 -72.65 -21.97 -52.84
CA ASN A 23 -72.30 -20.55 -52.79
C ASN A 23 -71.97 -20.08 -51.36
N SER A 24 -72.67 -20.60 -50.35
CA SER A 24 -72.37 -20.33 -48.94
C SER A 24 -71.01 -20.88 -48.52
N LEU A 25 -70.69 -22.11 -48.93
CA LEU A 25 -69.39 -22.74 -48.64
C LEU A 25 -68.25 -22.02 -49.34
N GLU A 26 -68.40 -21.68 -50.62
CA GLU A 26 -67.40 -20.91 -51.38
C GLU A 26 -67.10 -19.57 -50.70
N THR A 27 -68.14 -18.85 -50.28
CA THR A 27 -67.99 -17.59 -49.54
C THR A 27 -67.24 -17.79 -48.20
N ARG A 28 -67.50 -18.89 -47.49
CA ARG A 28 -66.81 -19.22 -46.23
C ARG A 28 -65.34 -19.58 -46.46
N ILE A 29 -65.04 -20.31 -47.53
CA ILE A 29 -63.68 -20.69 -47.94
C ILE A 29 -62.90 -19.45 -48.31
N GLU A 30 -63.46 -18.54 -49.11
CA GLU A 30 -62.76 -17.32 -49.53
C GLU A 30 -62.44 -16.42 -48.32
N LYS A 31 -63.42 -16.21 -47.43
CA LYS A 31 -63.18 -15.48 -46.17
C LYS A 31 -62.12 -16.16 -45.29
N MET A 32 -62.05 -17.48 -45.28
CA MET A 32 -61.01 -18.21 -44.54
C MET A 32 -59.64 -18.02 -45.17
N ARG A 33 -59.57 -18.09 -46.50
CA ARG A 33 -58.34 -17.85 -47.28
C ARG A 33 -57.80 -16.44 -47.07
N GLU A 34 -58.67 -15.43 -47.09
CA GLU A 34 -58.28 -14.04 -46.82
C GLU A 34 -57.69 -13.87 -45.42
N ARG A 35 -58.35 -14.43 -44.38
CA ARG A 35 -57.83 -14.39 -43.00
C ARG A 35 -56.48 -15.10 -42.90
N PHE A 36 -56.37 -16.30 -43.46
CA PHE A 36 -55.14 -17.08 -43.44
C PHE A 36 -53.98 -16.36 -44.13
N ASN A 37 -54.23 -15.74 -45.28
CA ASN A 37 -53.21 -14.94 -45.98
C ASN A 37 -52.77 -13.73 -45.15
N LYS A 38 -53.71 -13.06 -44.46
CA LYS A 38 -53.38 -11.95 -43.58
C LYS A 38 -52.49 -12.39 -42.42
N ASP A 39 -52.85 -13.49 -41.75
CA ASP A 39 -52.07 -14.05 -40.64
C ASP A 39 -50.67 -14.47 -41.11
N LEU A 40 -50.56 -15.08 -42.29
CA LEU A 40 -49.26 -15.45 -42.89
C LEU A 40 -48.37 -14.23 -43.15
N GLU A 41 -48.92 -13.13 -43.67
CA GLU A 41 -48.15 -11.90 -43.90
C GLU A 41 -47.70 -11.26 -42.59
N GLU A 42 -48.51 -11.30 -41.54
CA GLU A 42 -48.12 -10.83 -40.21
C GLU A 42 -47.00 -11.69 -39.61
N ILE A 43 -47.09 -13.02 -39.74
CA ILE A 43 -46.04 -13.96 -39.31
C ILE A 43 -44.72 -13.67 -40.05
N LYS A 44 -44.74 -13.53 -41.38
CA LYS A 44 -43.53 -13.21 -42.16
C LYS A 44 -42.87 -11.91 -41.71
N LYS A 45 -43.67 -10.86 -41.45
CA LYS A 45 -43.16 -9.58 -40.94
C LYS A 45 -42.52 -9.75 -39.56
N SER A 46 -43.17 -10.47 -38.65
CA SER A 46 -42.60 -10.74 -37.32
C SER A 46 -41.29 -11.54 -37.41
N GLN A 47 -41.21 -12.53 -38.30
CA GLN A 47 -40.03 -13.35 -38.49
C GLN A 47 -38.86 -12.52 -39.04
N TYR A 48 -39.13 -11.61 -39.98
CA TYR A 48 -38.13 -10.69 -40.50
C TYR A 48 -37.55 -9.78 -39.40
N ILE A 49 -38.43 -9.18 -38.57
CA ILE A 49 -38.00 -8.34 -37.44
C ILE A 49 -37.16 -9.15 -36.45
N MET A 50 -37.59 -10.37 -36.12
CA MET A 50 -36.88 -11.25 -35.20
C MET A 50 -35.48 -11.62 -35.70
N ASN A 51 -35.35 -11.96 -36.99
CA ASN A 51 -34.05 -12.29 -37.58
C ASN A 51 -33.09 -11.10 -37.57
N ASN A 52 -33.58 -9.89 -37.84
CA ASN A 52 -32.77 -8.68 -37.78
C ASN A 52 -32.28 -8.43 -36.35
N ALA A 53 -33.17 -8.50 -35.35
CA ALA A 53 -32.81 -8.34 -33.95
C ALA A 53 -31.79 -9.41 -33.48
N MET A 54 -31.95 -10.65 -33.94
CA MET A 54 -31.02 -11.74 -33.61
C MET A 54 -29.62 -11.50 -34.19
N ASN A 55 -29.54 -10.95 -35.41
CA ASN A 55 -28.27 -10.57 -36.01
C ASN A 55 -27.60 -9.41 -35.28
N GLU A 56 -28.36 -8.40 -34.85
CA GLU A 56 -27.82 -7.31 -34.02
C GLU A 56 -27.27 -7.84 -32.70
N ILE A 57 -28.02 -8.70 -32.01
CA ILE A 57 -27.57 -9.36 -30.77
C ILE A 57 -26.27 -10.14 -31.02
N LYS A 58 -26.21 -10.93 -32.09
CA LYS A 58 -25.01 -11.69 -32.45
C LYS A 58 -23.79 -10.78 -32.64
N ASN A 59 -23.93 -9.71 -33.40
CA ASN A 59 -22.83 -8.77 -33.66
C ASN A 59 -22.36 -8.08 -32.37
N THR A 60 -23.29 -7.68 -31.50
CA THR A 60 -22.94 -7.06 -30.21
C THR A 60 -22.25 -8.04 -29.27
N LEU A 61 -22.64 -9.32 -29.30
CA LEU A 61 -22.02 -10.38 -28.51
C LEU A 61 -20.59 -10.65 -28.98
N GLU A 62 -20.37 -10.75 -30.30
CA GLU A 62 -19.03 -10.91 -30.88
C GLU A 62 -18.12 -9.74 -30.51
N ALA A 63 -18.61 -8.50 -30.64
CA ALA A 63 -17.86 -7.31 -30.25
C ALA A 63 -17.53 -7.29 -28.75
N THR A 64 -18.46 -7.74 -27.90
CA THR A 64 -18.24 -7.82 -26.44
C THR A 64 -17.21 -8.89 -26.10
N ASN A 65 -17.26 -10.05 -26.74
CA ASN A 65 -16.28 -11.12 -26.54
C ASN A 65 -14.86 -10.67 -26.93
N SER A 66 -14.70 -9.98 -28.07
CA SER A 66 -13.38 -9.44 -28.45
C SER A 66 -12.83 -8.47 -27.41
N ARG A 67 -13.67 -7.60 -26.85
CA ARG A 67 -13.27 -6.67 -25.78
C ARG A 67 -12.92 -7.39 -24.47
N ILE A 68 -13.59 -8.49 -24.17
CA ILE A 68 -13.28 -9.32 -22.99
C ILE A 68 -11.91 -9.97 -23.16
N THR A 69 -11.64 -10.61 -24.30
CA THR A 69 -10.33 -11.23 -24.57
C THR A 69 -9.20 -10.21 -24.51
N GLU A 70 -9.38 -9.02 -25.08
CA GLU A 70 -8.38 -7.94 -24.97
C GLU A 70 -8.15 -7.52 -23.51
N ALA A 71 -9.21 -7.44 -22.70
CA ALA A 71 -9.10 -7.12 -21.29
C ALA A 71 -8.37 -8.22 -20.50
N GLU A 72 -8.65 -9.50 -20.80
CA GLU A 72 -7.97 -10.65 -20.19
C GLU A 72 -6.47 -10.64 -20.49
N ASP A 73 -6.07 -10.42 -21.75
CA ASP A 73 -4.67 -10.31 -22.15
C ASP A 73 -3.95 -9.17 -21.40
N ARG A 74 -4.60 -8.01 -21.31
CA ARG A 74 -4.07 -6.85 -20.57
C ARG A 74 -3.95 -7.11 -19.07
N ILE A 75 -4.89 -7.86 -18.48
CA ILE A 75 -4.82 -8.25 -17.07
C ILE A 75 -3.63 -9.19 -16.86
N SER A 76 -3.44 -10.19 -17.73
CA SER A 76 -2.29 -11.10 -17.66
C SER A 76 -0.96 -10.36 -17.70
N GLU A 77 -0.79 -9.39 -18.61
CA GLU A 77 0.44 -8.58 -18.68
C GLU A 77 0.67 -7.76 -17.40
N LEU A 78 -0.40 -7.21 -16.82
CA LEU A 78 -0.31 -6.45 -15.57
C LEU A 78 0.04 -7.31 -14.37
N GLU A 79 -0.47 -8.55 -14.31
CA GLU A 79 -0.13 -9.51 -13.26
C GLU A 79 1.35 -9.86 -13.28
N ASP A 80 1.91 -10.16 -14.46
CA ASP A 80 3.34 -10.44 -14.62
C ASP A 80 4.21 -9.25 -14.17
N ARG A 81 3.87 -8.03 -14.61
CA ARG A 81 4.57 -6.81 -14.19
C ARG A 81 4.47 -6.57 -12.69
N MET A 82 3.35 -6.91 -12.07
CA MET A 82 3.16 -6.76 -10.62
C MET A 82 4.10 -7.70 -9.84
N VAL A 83 4.31 -8.93 -10.33
CA VAL A 83 5.28 -9.87 -9.74
C VAL A 83 6.69 -9.28 -9.79
N GLU A 84 7.12 -8.77 -10.94
CA GLU A 84 8.45 -8.14 -11.08
C GLU A 84 8.66 -6.94 -10.14
N ILE A 85 7.64 -6.07 -10.04
CA ILE A 85 7.67 -4.91 -9.13
C ILE A 85 7.81 -5.37 -7.67
N ASN A 86 7.08 -6.40 -7.26
CA ASN A 86 7.14 -6.93 -5.91
C ASN A 86 8.52 -7.53 -5.59
N GLU A 87 9.12 -8.26 -6.52
CA GLU A 87 10.49 -8.76 -6.34
C GLU A 87 11.51 -7.63 -6.20
N SER A 88 11.41 -6.62 -7.07
CA SER A 88 12.26 -5.42 -7.04
C SER A 88 12.11 -4.67 -5.71
N LYS A 89 10.87 -4.49 -5.24
CA LYS A 89 10.56 -3.89 -3.94
C LYS A 89 11.21 -4.67 -2.80
N ARG A 90 11.05 -6.00 -2.75
CA ARG A 90 11.66 -6.86 -1.73
C ARG A 90 13.19 -6.77 -1.74
N LYS A 91 13.82 -6.69 -2.92
CA LYS A 91 15.27 -6.48 -3.06
C LYS A 91 15.69 -5.11 -2.51
N LYS A 92 14.94 -4.05 -2.80
CA LYS A 92 15.20 -2.69 -2.28
C LYS A 92 15.02 -2.61 -0.77
N GLU A 93 13.97 -3.20 -0.20
CA GLU A 93 13.75 -3.25 1.25
C GLU A 93 14.92 -3.93 1.97
N LYS A 94 15.40 -5.07 1.46
CA LYS A 94 16.59 -5.74 2.01
C LYS A 94 17.84 -4.85 1.95
N ARG A 95 18.02 -4.07 0.88
CA ARG A 95 19.15 -3.14 0.75
C ARG A 95 19.02 -1.96 1.72
N ILE A 96 17.83 -1.39 1.87
CA ILE A 96 17.57 -0.30 2.83
C ILE A 96 17.88 -0.78 4.25
N LYS A 97 17.34 -1.92 4.65
CA LYS A 97 17.61 -2.49 5.98
C LYS A 97 19.12 -2.69 6.24
N ARG A 98 19.85 -3.27 5.28
CA ARG A 98 21.31 -3.41 5.39
C ARG A 98 22.01 -2.05 5.49
N ASN A 99 21.56 -1.06 4.74
CA ASN A 99 22.15 0.27 4.78
C ASN A 99 21.87 0.97 6.12
N GLU A 100 20.68 0.82 6.69
CA GLU A 100 20.33 1.30 8.03
C GLU A 100 21.20 0.64 9.10
N ASP A 101 21.33 -0.70 9.04
CA ASP A 101 22.21 -1.45 9.93
C ASP A 101 23.68 -0.99 9.79
N ASN A 102 24.19 -0.86 8.56
CA ASN A 102 25.54 -0.37 8.29
C ASN A 102 25.74 1.07 8.78
N LEU A 103 24.74 1.95 8.64
CA LEU A 103 24.81 3.33 9.10
C LEU A 103 24.86 3.40 10.62
N ARG A 104 24.04 2.59 11.32
CA ARG A 104 24.11 2.43 12.77
C ARG A 104 25.50 1.99 13.22
N ASP A 105 26.04 0.95 12.57
CA ASP A 105 27.36 0.40 12.90
C ASP A 105 28.48 1.43 12.64
N LEU A 106 28.41 2.19 11.52
CA LEU A 106 29.36 3.27 11.25
C LEU A 106 29.27 4.40 12.27
N GLN A 107 28.07 4.83 12.65
CA GLN A 107 27.90 5.88 13.66
C GLN A 107 28.45 5.45 15.03
N ASP A 108 28.20 4.21 15.44
CA ASP A 108 28.73 3.67 16.70
C ASP A 108 30.27 3.49 16.62
N ASN A 109 30.82 3.16 15.44
CA ASN A 109 32.26 3.06 15.17
C ASN A 109 32.99 4.40 14.97
N VAL A 110 32.29 5.51 14.68
CA VAL A 110 32.88 6.87 14.60
C VAL A 110 32.88 7.58 15.95
N LYS A 111 32.00 7.17 16.88
CA LYS A 111 31.90 7.71 18.25
C LYS A 111 32.63 6.89 19.36
N PRO A 112 33.56 5.96 19.09
CA PRO A 112 33.95 4.97 20.07
C PRO A 112 34.80 5.59 21.18
N SER A 113 35.43 6.75 20.97
CA SER A 113 36.17 7.49 22.01
C SER A 113 35.41 8.72 22.56
N ASN A 114 34.17 8.96 22.14
CA ASN A 114 33.38 10.10 22.59
C ASN A 114 32.72 9.84 23.96
N ILE A 115 32.80 10.83 24.85
CA ILE A 115 32.02 10.93 26.09
C ILE A 115 31.08 12.14 26.01
N ARG A 116 29.94 12.03 26.68
CA ARG A 116 28.93 13.08 26.78
C ARG A 116 28.74 13.48 28.24
N ILE A 117 28.94 14.76 28.54
CA ILE A 117 28.73 15.32 29.88
C ILE A 117 27.43 16.14 29.89
N ILE A 118 26.59 15.87 30.89
CA ILE A 118 25.24 16.43 31.03
C ILE A 118 25.16 17.17 32.37
N GLY A 119 24.57 18.36 32.36
CA GLY A 119 24.30 19.14 33.57
C GLY A 119 25.34 20.22 33.90
N VAL A 120 26.32 20.45 33.02
CA VAL A 120 27.29 21.56 33.19
C VAL A 120 26.64 22.87 32.72
N PRO A 121 26.55 23.91 33.58
CA PRO A 121 25.99 25.22 33.21
C PRO A 121 26.70 25.86 32.02
N GLU A 122 26.03 26.74 31.30
CA GLU A 122 26.64 27.49 30.18
C GLU A 122 27.54 28.64 30.68
N GLU A 123 27.29 29.15 31.89
CA GLU A 123 28.07 30.23 32.49
C GLU A 123 29.50 29.84 32.86
N GLU A 124 29.73 28.54 33.04
CA GLU A 124 31.05 27.94 33.32
C GLU A 124 31.92 27.87 32.05
N ASP A 125 31.30 28.13 30.90
CA ASP A 125 31.84 27.89 29.57
C ASP A 125 32.24 29.18 28.83
N LYS A 126 32.47 30.26 29.57
CA LYS A 126 32.70 31.60 29.02
C LYS A 126 33.88 31.70 28.04
N ASN A 127 34.81 30.73 28.08
CA ASN A 127 35.98 30.65 27.21
C ASN A 127 36.00 29.40 26.31
N GLU A 128 34.91 28.62 26.22
CA GLU A 128 34.85 27.35 25.48
C GLU A 128 35.91 26.30 25.89
N ASP A 129 36.52 26.45 27.08
CA ASP A 129 37.57 25.57 27.58
C ASP A 129 36.97 24.32 28.24
N HIS A 130 36.31 23.50 27.42
CA HIS A 130 35.69 22.25 27.87
C HIS A 130 36.72 21.20 28.31
N GLU A 131 37.98 21.34 27.89
CA GLU A 131 39.09 20.50 28.33
C GLU A 131 39.32 20.69 29.83
N LYS A 132 39.48 21.94 30.26
CA LYS A 132 39.64 22.27 31.68
C LYS A 132 38.47 21.80 32.55
N ILE A 133 37.24 21.90 32.03
CA ILE A 133 36.05 21.37 32.73
C ILE A 133 36.20 19.85 32.96
N LEU A 134 36.67 19.10 31.97
CA LEU A 134 36.93 17.67 32.13
C LEU A 134 38.05 17.42 33.15
N GLU A 135 39.13 18.18 33.12
CA GLU A 135 40.23 18.04 34.10
C GLU A 135 39.73 18.25 35.53
N GLU A 136 38.95 19.31 35.77
CA GLU A 136 38.35 19.61 37.07
C GLU A 136 37.43 18.47 37.54
N ILE A 137 36.56 17.95 36.65
CA ILE A 137 35.70 16.80 36.95
C ILE A 137 36.53 15.55 37.30
N ILE A 138 37.60 15.30 36.56
CA ILE A 138 38.47 14.14 36.76
C ILE A 138 39.21 14.23 38.10
N ILE A 139 39.72 15.40 38.47
CA ILE A 139 40.40 15.64 39.75
C ILE A 139 39.41 15.51 40.92
N GLU A 140 38.23 16.12 40.81
CA GLU A 140 37.19 16.10 41.83
C GLU A 140 36.63 14.68 42.03
N ASN A 141 36.48 13.90 40.96
CA ASN A 141 35.77 12.62 41.02
C ASN A 141 36.62 11.37 40.95
N PHE A 142 37.73 11.41 40.23
CA PHE A 142 38.54 10.24 39.89
C PHE A 142 40.02 10.45 40.26
N PRO A 143 40.35 10.81 41.52
CA PRO A 143 41.71 11.19 41.92
C PRO A 143 42.74 10.08 41.71
N LYS A 144 42.32 8.80 41.74
CA LYS A 144 43.17 7.62 41.50
C LYS A 144 43.50 7.40 40.02
N THR A 145 42.73 7.98 39.11
CA THR A 145 42.79 7.73 37.66
C THR A 145 43.24 8.98 36.89
N GLY A 146 43.31 10.13 37.57
CA GLY A 146 43.03 11.42 36.93
C GLY A 146 44.17 12.16 36.22
N LYS A 147 45.44 11.86 36.49
CA LYS A 147 46.54 12.64 35.87
C LYS A 147 46.92 12.21 34.45
N GLU A 148 46.75 10.94 34.09
CA GLU A 148 47.08 10.45 32.74
C GLU A 148 45.97 10.71 31.71
N ILE A 149 44.72 10.91 32.16
CA ILE A 149 43.54 10.97 31.28
C ILE A 149 43.14 12.41 30.95
N ALA A 150 43.40 13.36 31.86
CA ALA A 150 43.05 14.77 31.71
C ALA A 150 43.60 15.41 30.42
N THR A 151 44.81 15.03 30.00
CA THR A 151 45.52 15.59 28.83
C THR A 151 45.26 14.84 27.51
N GLN A 152 44.31 13.91 27.47
CA GLN A 152 44.07 13.03 26.32
C GLN A 152 42.80 13.40 25.53
N VAL A 153 42.50 14.70 25.46
CA VAL A 153 41.38 15.24 24.68
C VAL A 153 41.85 15.58 23.26
N GLN A 154 41.05 15.20 22.26
CA GLN A 154 41.31 15.51 20.86
C GLN A 154 40.44 16.68 20.38
N GLU A 155 39.16 16.65 20.72
CA GLU A 155 38.17 17.66 20.32
C GLU A 155 37.14 17.80 21.43
N THR A 156 36.66 19.02 21.63
CA THR A 156 35.53 19.30 22.51
C THR A 156 34.54 20.21 21.81
N GLN A 157 33.25 19.98 22.04
CA GLN A 157 32.19 20.86 21.55
C GLN A 157 30.92 20.73 22.38
N ARG A 158 30.16 21.81 22.51
CA ARG A 158 28.76 21.74 22.91
C ARG A 158 27.91 21.24 21.73
N VAL A 159 27.03 20.30 22.00
CA VAL A 159 26.05 19.85 20.99
C VAL A 159 25.06 21.00 20.73
N PRO A 160 24.79 21.40 19.47
CA PRO A 160 23.92 22.55 19.14
C PRO A 160 22.42 22.35 19.45
N ASN A 161 22.09 21.46 20.37
CA ASN A 161 20.72 21.05 20.69
C ASN A 161 20.01 22.05 21.63
N ARG A 162 18.67 22.10 21.63
CA ARG A 162 17.84 23.01 22.46
C ARG A 162 17.65 22.57 23.92
N ILE A 163 18.48 21.66 24.42
CA ILE A 163 18.40 21.19 25.80
C ILE A 163 19.25 22.14 26.65
N ASN A 164 18.65 22.76 27.67
CA ASN A 164 19.36 23.65 28.59
C ASN A 164 19.54 22.96 29.95
N PRO A 165 20.78 22.83 30.47
CA PRO A 165 22.06 23.20 29.84
C PRO A 165 22.46 22.26 28.68
N ARG A 166 23.10 22.80 27.63
CA ARG A 166 23.56 22.00 26.48
C ARG A 166 24.55 20.93 26.90
N HIS A 167 24.56 19.78 26.23
CA HIS A 167 25.49 18.71 26.60
C HIS A 167 26.87 18.98 25.98
N ILE A 168 27.93 18.66 26.70
CA ILE A 168 29.32 18.72 26.19
C ILE A 168 29.65 17.36 25.58
N LEU A 169 30.18 17.35 24.37
CA LEU A 169 30.76 16.19 23.72
C LEU A 169 32.28 16.33 23.73
N ILE A 170 32.98 15.32 24.24
CA ILE A 170 34.43 15.28 24.28
C ILE A 170 34.89 14.02 23.56
N LYS A 171 35.77 14.20 22.58
CA LYS A 171 36.44 13.11 21.87
C LYS A 171 37.80 12.87 22.51
N LEU A 172 38.02 11.66 23.02
CA LEU A 172 39.30 11.27 23.60
C LEU A 172 40.21 10.65 22.53
N THR A 173 41.53 10.73 22.73
CA THR A 173 42.53 10.15 21.82
C THR A 173 42.45 8.63 21.74
N LYS A 174 42.02 7.95 22.82
CA LYS A 174 41.92 6.49 22.90
C LYS A 174 40.61 6.03 23.54
N ILE A 175 40.03 4.98 22.98
CA ILE A 175 38.81 4.32 23.47
C ILE A 175 38.98 3.81 24.91
N LYS A 176 40.17 3.30 25.26
CA LYS A 176 40.49 2.82 26.62
C LYS A 176 40.23 3.89 27.69
N HIS A 177 40.55 5.15 27.41
CA HIS A 177 40.34 6.25 28.36
C HIS A 177 38.85 6.55 28.56
N LYS A 178 38.05 6.51 27.49
CA LYS A 178 36.58 6.58 27.59
C LYS A 178 36.04 5.48 28.48
N GLU A 179 36.43 4.23 28.25
CA GLU A 179 35.95 3.09 29.01
C GLU A 179 36.28 3.21 30.50
N GLN A 180 37.49 3.68 30.82
CA GLN A 180 37.92 3.95 32.19
C GLN A 180 37.05 5.05 32.85
N ILE A 181 36.86 6.18 32.18
CA ILE A 181 36.03 7.29 32.71
C ILE A 181 34.59 6.83 32.92
N VAL A 182 33.98 6.18 31.92
CA VAL A 182 32.58 5.73 31.99
C VAL A 182 32.41 4.64 33.06
N LYS A 183 33.38 3.75 33.23
CA LYS A 183 33.36 2.74 34.30
C LYS A 183 33.46 3.39 35.67
N ALA A 184 34.42 4.27 35.87
CA ALA A 184 34.59 4.98 37.14
C ALA A 184 33.35 5.85 37.47
N ALA A 185 32.76 6.50 36.47
CA ALA A 185 31.51 7.23 36.57
C ALA A 185 30.34 6.35 37.06
N ARG A 186 30.22 5.12 36.54
CA ARG A 186 29.20 4.16 36.97
C ARG A 186 29.43 3.66 38.40
N GLU A 187 30.69 3.38 38.76
CA GLU A 187 31.07 2.88 40.08
C GLU A 187 30.85 3.93 41.17
N LYS A 188 31.18 5.20 40.89
CA LYS A 188 30.99 6.31 41.84
C LYS A 188 29.51 6.65 42.05
N GLN A 189 28.64 6.40 41.07
CA GLN A 189 27.20 6.70 41.02
C GLN A 189 26.82 8.19 41.07
N GLN A 190 27.47 8.99 41.93
CA GLN A 190 27.31 10.44 42.03
C GLN A 190 28.59 11.16 41.57
N ILE A 191 28.47 11.92 40.50
CA ILE A 191 29.54 12.73 39.92
C ILE A 191 29.17 14.19 40.12
N THR A 192 30.12 14.99 40.60
CA THR A 192 29.91 16.41 40.83
C THR A 192 30.91 17.25 40.06
N HIS A 193 30.53 18.48 39.72
CA HIS A 193 31.44 19.49 39.23
C HIS A 193 31.19 20.76 40.01
N LYS A 194 32.18 21.23 40.78
CA LYS A 194 32.03 22.38 41.69
C LYS A 194 30.84 22.22 42.66
N GLY A 195 30.62 20.98 43.11
CA GLY A 195 29.50 20.63 43.99
C GLY A 195 28.15 20.44 43.30
N MET A 196 28.01 20.69 42.00
CA MET A 196 26.76 20.42 41.25
C MET A 196 26.74 19.01 40.68
N PRO A 197 25.61 18.27 40.77
CA PRO A 197 25.51 16.93 40.22
C PRO A 197 25.51 16.95 38.68
N ILE A 198 26.38 16.13 38.09
CA ILE A 198 26.50 15.96 36.64
C ILE A 198 26.41 14.48 36.25
N ARG A 199 26.21 14.20 34.97
CA ARG A 199 26.21 12.83 34.42
C ARG A 199 27.18 12.71 33.27
N ILE A 200 27.98 11.65 33.30
CA ILE A 200 28.86 11.26 32.20
C ILE A 200 28.29 10.00 31.56
N THR A 201 28.02 10.07 30.25
CA THR A 201 27.48 8.96 29.46
C THR A 201 28.30 8.73 28.20
N VAL A 202 28.11 7.56 27.58
CA VAL A 202 28.66 7.29 26.25
C VAL A 202 27.85 8.02 25.18
N ASP A 203 28.53 8.54 24.15
CA ASP A 203 27.85 9.02 22.94
C ASP A 203 27.54 7.79 22.06
N LEU A 204 26.25 7.55 21.83
CA LEU A 204 25.73 6.43 21.05
C LEU A 204 24.79 6.96 19.98
N SER A 205 24.57 6.17 18.93
CA SER A 205 23.47 6.41 17.98
C SER A 205 22.10 6.41 18.69
N ILE A 206 21.14 7.12 18.09
CA ILE A 206 19.78 7.23 18.65
C ILE A 206 19.12 5.86 18.68
N GLU A 207 19.36 5.04 17.65
CA GLU A 207 18.88 3.68 17.51
C GLU A 207 19.43 2.78 18.62
N THR A 208 20.72 2.87 18.93
CA THR A 208 21.34 2.10 20.04
C THR A 208 20.82 2.57 21.39
N LEU A 209 20.53 3.86 21.57
CA LEU A 209 19.88 4.38 22.78
C LEU A 209 18.44 3.85 22.92
N GLN A 210 17.66 3.84 21.84
CA GLN A 210 16.29 3.30 21.82
C GLN A 210 16.28 1.79 22.13
N ALA A 211 17.16 1.01 21.50
CA ALA A 211 17.28 -0.43 21.76
C ALA A 211 17.58 -0.73 23.24
N ARG A 212 18.42 0.08 23.88
CA ARG A 212 18.74 -0.06 25.32
C ARG A 212 17.61 0.40 26.24
N GLY A 213 16.78 1.35 25.80
CA GLY A 213 15.58 1.78 26.52
C GLY A 213 14.52 0.69 26.57
N ASN A 214 14.29 0.02 25.44
CA ASN A 214 13.29 -1.05 25.30
C ASN A 214 13.69 -2.36 26.01
N GLY A 215 14.97 -2.54 26.33
CA GLY A 215 15.47 -3.68 27.11
C GLY A 215 15.28 -3.55 28.64
N ARG A 216 14.75 -2.42 29.13
CA ARG A 216 14.45 -2.18 30.56
C ARG A 216 12.98 -2.39 30.94
N THR A 217 12.14 -2.78 29.98
CA THR A 217 10.68 -2.93 30.15
C THR A 217 10.21 -4.38 30.23
N TYR A 218 11.03 -5.29 30.78
CA TYR A 218 10.63 -6.64 31.17
C TYR A 218 11.23 -7.01 32.52
#